data_AF-A0ABD5LKZ2-F1
#
_entry.id   AF-A0ABD5LKZ2-F1
#
_cell.length_a   1.000
_cell.length_b   1.000
_cell.length_c   1.000
_cell.angle_alpha   90.00
_cell.angle_beta   90.00
_cell.angle_gamma   90.00
#
_symmetry.space_group_name_H-M   'P 1'
#
loop_
_entity.id
_entity.type
_entity.pdbx_description
1 polymer ?
#
loop_
_entity_poly.entity_id
_entity_poly.type
_entity_poly.pdbx_seq_one_letter_code
_entity_poly.pdbx_strand_id
1 'polypeptide(L)'
;MGEQTTSFEAVIRAEIAIGLLNKARGLICERVATVALEDPDGAEKLRGKRRALLAIQNGIRIGDDGQIEAQIYEWGPRARDTALFWREF
;
A
#
# COMPACT_ATOMS: atom_id res chain seq x y z
N MET A 1 -14.83 31.87 -6.79
CA MET A 1 -14.36 30.47 -6.85
C MET A 1 -12.91 30.50 -6.41
N GLY A 2 -12.62 30.07 -5.19
CA GLY A 2 -11.24 29.95 -4.73
C GLY A 2 -10.65 28.69 -5.33
N GLU A 3 -9.66 28.82 -6.21
CA GLU A 3 -8.77 27.73 -6.54
C GLU A 3 -8.14 27.28 -5.21
N GLN A 4 -8.56 26.11 -4.71
CA GLN A 4 -7.83 25.46 -3.64
C GLN A 4 -6.51 25.03 -4.25
N THR A 5 -5.48 25.85 -4.11
CA THR A 5 -4.12 25.45 -4.45
C THR A 5 -3.79 24.23 -3.62
N THR A 6 -3.76 23.06 -4.25
CA THR A 6 -3.30 21.84 -3.60
C THR A 6 -1.91 22.12 -3.03
N SER A 7 -1.78 22.09 -1.71
CA SER A 7 -0.49 22.32 -1.06
C SER A 7 0.52 21.30 -1.58
N PHE A 8 1.74 21.75 -1.86
CA PHE A 8 2.86 20.85 -2.19
C PHE A 8 3.01 19.75 -1.14
N GLU A 9 2.78 20.08 0.13
CA GLU A 9 2.78 19.11 1.22
C GLU A 9 1.72 18.02 1.04
N ALA A 10 0.48 18.37 0.66
CA ALA A 10 -0.58 17.39 0.44
C ALA A 10 -0.26 16.41 -0.71
N VAL A 11 0.41 16.90 -1.75
CA VAL A 11 0.92 16.04 -2.84
C VAL A 11 1.97 15.08 -2.31
N ILE A 12 2.97 15.58 -1.59
CA ILE A 12 4.05 14.76 -1.04
C ILE A 12 3.51 13.69 -0.07
N ARG A 13 2.53 14.04 0.78
CA ARG A 13 1.92 13.08 1.70
C ARG A 13 1.17 11.97 0.95
N ALA A 14 0.41 12.31 -0.09
CA ALA A 14 -0.23 11.32 -0.95
C ALA A 14 0.80 10.39 -1.62
N GLU A 15 1.90 10.94 -2.13
CA GLU A 15 2.98 10.14 -2.74
C GLU A 15 3.65 9.20 -1.74
N ILE A 16 3.85 9.64 -0.49
CA ILE A 16 4.37 8.77 0.58
C ILE A 16 3.41 7.60 0.83
N ALA A 17 2.11 7.86 0.97
CA ALA A 17 1.11 6.80 1.17
C ALA A 17 1.11 5.79 0.01
N ILE A 18 1.14 6.28 -1.23
CA ILE A 18 1.24 5.46 -2.45
C ILE A 18 2.52 4.63 -2.45
N GLY A 19 3.66 5.23 -2.08
CA GLY A 19 4.95 4.56 -2.00
C GLY A 19 4.96 3.40 -1.00
N LEU A 20 4.32 3.58 0.17
CA LEU A 20 4.18 2.54 1.18
C LEU A 20 3.33 1.37 0.67
N LEU A 21 2.19 1.66 0.03
CA LEU A 21 1.33 0.63 -0.57
C LEU A 21 2.04 -0.12 -1.71
N ASN A 22 2.82 0.58 -2.53
CA ASN A 22 3.63 -0.04 -3.58
C ASN A 22 4.70 -0.97 -2.99
N LYS A 23 5.35 -0.57 -1.89
CA LYS A 23 6.33 -1.42 -1.21
C LYS A 23 5.67 -2.70 -0.66
N ALA A 24 4.52 -2.58 -0.01
CA ALA A 24 3.72 -3.72 0.44
C ALA A 24 3.36 -4.67 -0.73
N ARG A 25 2.90 -4.11 -1.86
CA ARG A 25 2.60 -4.91 -3.08
C ARG A 25 3.85 -5.60 -3.65
N GLY A 26 5.01 -4.96 -3.56
CA GLY A 26 6.30 -5.54 -3.95
C GLY A 26 6.65 -6.78 -3.13
N LEU A 27 6.55 -6.69 -1.79
CA LEU A 27 6.77 -7.82 -0.89
C LEU A 27 5.85 -9.02 -1.23
N ILE A 28 4.58 -8.74 -1.52
CA ILE A 28 3.63 -9.79 -1.91
C ILE A 28 4.02 -10.42 -3.24
N CYS A 29 4.41 -9.63 -4.24
CA CYS A 29 4.86 -10.16 -5.53
C CYS A 29 6.07 -11.10 -5.39
N GLU A 30 7.05 -10.71 -4.57
CA GLU A 30 8.22 -11.53 -4.28
C GLU A 30 7.81 -12.87 -3.65
N ARG A 31 6.94 -12.84 -2.63
CA ARG A 31 6.46 -14.06 -1.97
C ARG A 31 5.67 -14.97 -2.91
N VAL A 32 4.81 -14.40 -3.75
CA VAL A 32 4.06 -15.16 -4.77
C VAL A 32 5.01 -15.90 -5.71
N ALA A 33 6.09 -15.25 -6.16
CA ALA A 33 7.08 -15.89 -7.03
C ALA A 33 7.76 -17.08 -6.34
N THR A 34 8.00 -17.00 -5.03
CA THR A 34 8.57 -18.10 -4.25
C THR A 34 7.61 -19.27 -4.05
N VAL A 35 6.33 -19.01 -3.74
CA VAL A 35 5.41 -20.08 -3.28
C VAL A 35 4.51 -20.65 -4.36
N ALA A 36 4.43 -20.04 -5.56
CA ALA A 36 3.42 -20.41 -6.56
C ALA A 36 3.51 -21.85 -7.10
N LEU A 37 4.69 -22.48 -7.06
CA LEU A 37 4.86 -23.86 -7.50
C LEU A 37 4.47 -24.88 -6.41
N GLU A 38 4.71 -24.52 -5.14
CA GLU A 38 4.51 -25.42 -3.99
C GLU A 38 3.11 -25.26 -3.38
N ASP A 39 2.58 -24.04 -3.39
CA ASP A 39 1.27 -23.68 -2.86
C ASP A 39 0.55 -22.70 -3.81
N PRO A 40 -0.07 -23.20 -4.90
CA PRO A 40 -0.81 -22.38 -5.85
C PRO A 40 -1.99 -21.62 -5.23
N ASP A 41 -2.66 -22.22 -4.25
CA ASP A 41 -3.81 -21.63 -3.56
C ASP A 41 -3.37 -20.48 -2.64
N GLY A 42 -2.28 -20.67 -1.89
CA GLY A 42 -1.64 -19.62 -1.10
C GLY A 42 -1.15 -18.47 -1.99
N ALA A 43 -0.55 -18.79 -3.14
CA ALA A 43 -0.17 -17.78 -4.12
C ALA A 43 -1.37 -16.98 -4.65
N GLU A 44 -2.52 -17.61 -4.91
CA GLU A 44 -3.71 -16.86 -5.35
C GLU A 44 -4.31 -15.98 -4.25
N LYS A 45 -4.32 -16.45 -2.99
CA LYS A 45 -4.71 -15.61 -1.84
C LYS A 45 -3.83 -14.36 -1.77
N LEU A 46 -2.52 -14.51 -1.93
CA LEU A 46 -1.57 -13.39 -1.97
C LEU A 46 -1.84 -12.45 -3.16
N ARG A 47 -2.12 -12.97 -4.35
CA ARG A 47 -2.53 -12.13 -5.50
C ARG A 47 -3.83 -11.37 -5.20
N GLY A 48 -4.77 -11.98 -4.49
CA GLY A 48 -5.97 -11.32 -3.96
C GLY A 48 -5.64 -10.13 -3.06
N LYS A 49 -4.77 -10.33 -2.06
CA LYS A 49 -4.31 -9.25 -1.18
C LYS A 49 -3.61 -8.12 -1.95
N ARG A 50 -2.79 -8.46 -2.95
CA ARG A 50 -2.15 -7.47 -3.83
C ARG A 50 -3.16 -6.62 -4.60
N ARG A 51 -4.25 -7.24 -5.10
CA ARG A 51 -5.34 -6.52 -5.78
C ARG A 51 -6.08 -5.58 -4.81
N ALA A 52 -6.29 -6.00 -3.56
CA ALA A 52 -6.89 -5.15 -2.53
C ALA A 52 -6.02 -3.91 -2.25
N LEU A 53 -4.70 -4.06 -2.12
CA LEU A 53 -3.80 -2.92 -1.93
C LEU A 53 -3.80 -1.95 -3.12
N LEU A 54 -3.89 -2.47 -4.36
CA LEU A 54 -4.03 -1.63 -5.54
C LEU A 54 -5.35 -0.85 -5.52
N ALA A 55 -6.44 -1.46 -5.06
CA ALA A 55 -7.72 -0.76 -4.92
C ALA A 55 -7.65 0.38 -3.89
N ILE A 56 -6.96 0.17 -2.76
CA ILE A 56 -6.70 1.22 -1.76
C ILE A 56 -5.89 2.36 -2.39
N GLN A 57 -4.81 2.03 -3.09
CA GLN A 57 -3.96 3.02 -3.77
C GLN A 57 -4.75 3.85 -4.78
N ASN A 58 -5.58 3.21 -5.61
CA ASN A 58 -6.42 3.90 -6.59
C ASN A 58 -7.51 4.77 -5.94
N GLY A 59 -7.79 4.55 -4.65
CA GLY A 59 -8.74 5.34 -3.88
C GLY A 59 -8.14 6.57 -3.19
N ILE A 60 -6.82 6.76 -3.22
CA ILE A 60 -6.16 7.92 -2.60
C ILE A 60 -6.52 9.20 -3.38
N ARG A 61 -7.08 10.17 -2.67
CA ARG A 61 -7.39 11.50 -3.23
C ARG A 61 -6.52 12.56 -2.58
N ILE A 62 -5.82 13.34 -3.40
CA ILE A 62 -5.03 14.46 -2.89
C ILE A 62 -5.98 15.49 -2.27
N GLY A 63 -5.67 15.93 -1.04
CA GLY A 63 -6.52 16.81 -0.23
C GLY A 63 -7.46 16.06 0.73
N ASP A 64 -7.52 14.72 0.68
CA ASP A 64 -8.12 13.89 1.73
C ASP A 64 -7.03 13.49 2.74
N ASP A 65 -6.60 14.47 3.54
CA ASP A 65 -5.51 14.28 4.49
C ASP A 65 -5.85 13.18 5.51
N GLY A 66 -7.11 13.05 5.92
CA GLY A 66 -7.56 12.00 6.83
C GLY A 66 -7.32 10.59 6.28
N GLN A 67 -7.69 10.36 5.00
CA GLN A 67 -7.42 9.09 4.34
C GLN A 67 -5.92 8.86 4.16
N ILE A 68 -5.18 9.87 3.70
CA ILE A 68 -3.73 9.78 3.46
C ILE A 68 -2.99 9.42 4.75
N GLU A 69 -3.26 10.12 5.84
CA GLU A 69 -2.62 9.87 7.13
C GLU A 69 -2.94 8.49 7.70
N ALA A 70 -4.19 8.03 7.53
CA ALA A 70 -4.55 6.67 7.92
C ALA A 70 -3.71 5.62 7.18
N GLN A 71 -3.46 5.80 5.88
CA GLN A 71 -2.60 4.89 5.11
C GLN A 71 -1.13 5.00 5.52
N ILE A 72 -0.61 6.20 5.79
CA ILE A 72 0.76 6.36 6.27
C ILE A 72 0.95 5.70 7.63
N TYR A 73 0.00 5.88 8.55
CA TYR A 73 0.05 5.29 9.88
C TYR A 73 -0.02 3.76 9.82
N GLU A 74 -0.92 3.22 9.02
CA GLU A 74 -1.10 1.78 8.87
C GLU A 74 0.11 1.12 8.18
N TRP A 75 0.55 1.66 7.04
CA TRP A 75 1.56 1.02 6.20
C TRP A 75 2.99 1.44 6.51
N GLY A 76 3.19 2.55 7.21
CA GLY A 76 4.51 3.07 7.59
C GLY A 76 5.37 2.05 8.34
N PRO A 77 4.89 1.48 9.47
CA PRO A 77 5.61 0.45 10.22
C PRO A 77 5.78 -0.84 9.42
N ARG A 78 4.70 -1.33 8.80
CA ARG A 78 4.67 -2.60 8.05
C ARG A 78 5.61 -2.59 6.85
N ALA A 79 5.68 -1.48 6.12
CA ALA A 79 6.57 -1.37 4.96
C ALA A 79 8.04 -1.19 5.35
N ARG A 80 8.36 -0.84 6.61
CA ARG A 80 9.75 -0.71 7.09
C ARG A 80 10.29 -2.02 7.66
N ASP A 81 9.43 -2.85 8.22
CA ASP A 81 9.80 -4.13 8.82
C ASP A 81 9.09 -5.28 8.10
N THR A 82 9.85 -6.00 7.26
CA THR A 82 9.35 -7.14 6.50
C THR A 82 8.87 -8.28 7.40
N ALA A 83 9.48 -8.48 8.58
CA ALA A 83 9.04 -9.52 9.50
C ALA A 83 7.69 -9.12 10.15
N LEU A 84 7.55 -7.85 10.54
CA LEU A 84 6.29 -7.29 11.01
C LEU A 84 5.19 -7.40 9.95
N PHE A 85 5.51 -7.07 8.70
CA PHE A 85 4.59 -7.20 7.57
C PHE A 85 4.00 -8.60 7.53
N TRP A 86 4.83 -9.64 7.45
CA TRP A 86 4.34 -11.02 7.33
C TRP A 86 3.68 -11.57 8.59
N ARG A 87 3.97 -11.00 9.77
CA ARG A 87 3.30 -11.39 11.02
C ARG A 87 1.85 -10.91 11.08
N GLU A 88 1.58 -9.72 10.56
CA GLU A 88 0.25 -9.07 10.62
C GLU A 88 -0.60 -9.31 9.37
N PHE A 89 0.01 -9.80 8.28
CA PHE A 89 -0.59 -9.82 6.95
C PHE A 89 -1.06 -11.20 6.51
#